data_AF-A0A090WJ71-F1
#
_entry.id   AF-A0A090WJ71-F1
#
_cell.length_a   1.000
_cell.length_b   1.000
_cell.length_c   1.000
_cell.angle_alpha   90.00
_cell.angle_beta   90.00
_cell.angle_gamma   90.00
#
_symmetry.space_group_name_H-M   'P 1'
#
loop_
_entity.id
_entity.type
_entity.pdbx_description
1 polymer ?
#
loop_
_entity_poly.entity_id
_entity_poly.type
_entity_poly.pdbx_seq_one_letter_code
_entity_poly.pdbx_strand_id
1 'polypeptide(L)'
;MKKELLNELNSLVKQLPFKDMVQKEYLVLKLKMSIISIFGHDSFYLTELESINFLPSYDYYGAYDVAWNQGYDELLKLISVMTEQASIEENTNIKIKIFNRLFKKFKRSTLSWFFLEYLITKVFDYLIYLI
;
A
#
# COMPACT_ATOMS: atom_id res chain seq x y z
N MET A 1 -11.96 -1.62 -6.87
CA MET A 1 -12.13 -2.26 -5.56
C MET A 1 -11.07 -1.83 -4.52
N LYS A 2 -9.80 -2.25 -4.58
CA LYS A 2 -8.77 -1.88 -3.56
C LYS A 2 -8.66 -0.35 -3.35
N LYS A 3 -8.52 0.42 -4.44
CA LYS A 3 -8.41 1.90 -4.39
C LYS A 3 -9.66 2.61 -3.87
N GLU A 4 -10.85 2.15 -4.23
CA GLU A 4 -12.10 2.76 -3.75
C GLU A 4 -12.23 2.61 -2.23
N LEU A 5 -11.88 1.44 -1.73
CA LEU A 5 -11.91 1.15 -0.30
C LEU A 5 -10.86 1.97 0.47
N LEU A 6 -9.66 2.13 -0.08
CA LEU A 6 -8.63 3.00 0.49
C LEU A 6 -9.02 4.49 0.47
N ASN A 7 -9.71 4.94 -0.59
CA ASN A 7 -10.23 6.31 -0.67
C ASN A 7 -11.35 6.56 0.34
N GLU A 8 -12.25 5.59 0.54
CA GLU A 8 -13.29 5.65 1.57
C GLU A 8 -12.66 5.77 2.96
N LEU A 9 -11.67 4.93 3.26
CA LEU A 9 -10.94 4.99 4.53
C LEU A 9 -10.26 6.34 4.75
N ASN A 10 -9.59 6.88 3.73
CA ASN A 10 -8.96 8.20 3.80
C ASN A 10 -10.00 9.29 4.09
N SER A 11 -11.19 9.21 3.47
CA SER A 11 -12.27 10.17 3.75
C SER A 11 -12.79 10.07 5.17
N LEU A 12 -12.88 8.85 5.73
CA LEU A 12 -13.32 8.63 7.10
C LEU A 12 -12.30 9.15 8.11
N VAL A 13 -11.00 8.93 7.87
CA VAL A 13 -9.95 9.52 8.72
C VAL A 13 -10.07 11.04 8.71
N LYS A 14 -10.22 11.67 7.55
CA LYS A 14 -10.36 13.13 7.44
C LYS A 14 -11.58 13.71 8.14
N GLN A 15 -12.58 12.89 8.44
CA GLN A 15 -13.78 13.27 9.16
C GLN A 15 -13.71 12.95 10.66
N LEU A 16 -12.61 12.35 11.13
CA LEU A 16 -12.43 11.99 12.54
C LEU A 16 -12.47 13.26 13.40
N PRO A 17 -13.44 13.39 14.33
CA PRO A 17 -13.50 14.56 15.19
C PRO A 17 -12.33 14.59 16.16
N PHE A 18 -11.89 15.80 16.49
CA PHE A 18 -10.80 16.00 17.43
C PHE A 18 -11.15 15.42 18.81
N LYS A 19 -10.28 14.54 19.31
CA LYS A 19 -10.39 13.85 20.60
C LYS A 19 -11.62 12.94 20.77
N ASP A 20 -12.26 12.50 19.69
CA ASP A 20 -13.36 11.52 19.77
C ASP A 20 -12.81 10.08 19.79
N MET A 21 -12.64 9.53 20.99
CA MET A 21 -12.09 8.19 21.20
C MET A 21 -13.00 7.09 20.63
N VAL A 22 -14.32 7.27 20.66
CA VAL A 22 -15.29 6.27 20.17
C VAL A 22 -15.20 6.17 18.66
N GLN A 23 -15.20 7.31 17.96
CA GLN A 23 -15.03 7.32 16.50
C GLN A 23 -13.65 6.84 16.08
N LYS A 24 -12.61 7.17 16.87
CA LYS A 24 -11.26 6.64 16.64
C LYS A 24 -11.22 5.12 16.71
N GLU A 25 -11.83 4.50 17.72
CA GLU A 25 -11.86 3.04 17.85
C GLU A 25 -12.61 2.37 16.71
N TYR A 26 -13.77 2.93 16.34
CA TYR A 26 -14.54 2.46 15.19
C TYR A 26 -13.72 2.51 13.89
N LEU A 27 -13.02 3.62 13.66
CA LEU A 27 -12.18 3.82 12.49
C LEU A 27 -11.00 2.84 12.44
N VAL A 28 -10.33 2.60 13.57
CA VAL A 28 -9.23 1.62 13.70
C VAL A 28 -9.74 0.20 13.40
N LEU A 29 -10.90 -0.19 13.92
CA LEU A 29 -11.51 -1.49 13.61
C LEU A 29 -11.82 -1.62 12.11
N LYS A 30 -12.40 -0.58 11.50
CA LYS A 30 -12.70 -0.58 10.06
C LYS A 30 -11.43 -0.66 9.22
N LEU A 31 -10.37 0.05 9.60
CA LEU A 31 -9.05 -0.04 8.98
C LEU A 31 -8.47 -1.45 9.07
N LYS A 32 -8.51 -2.07 10.27
CA LYS A 32 -8.03 -3.43 10.49
C LYS A 32 -8.72 -4.44 9.57
N MET A 33 -10.05 -4.41 9.50
CA MET A 33 -10.82 -5.29 8.59
C MET A 33 -10.45 -5.07 7.13
N SER A 34 -10.26 -3.80 6.74
CA SER A 34 -9.92 -3.43 5.38
C SER A 34 -8.52 -3.87 4.96
N ILE A 35 -7.54 -3.72 5.85
CA ILE A 35 -6.17 -4.19 5.64
C ILE A 35 -6.17 -5.70 5.44
N ILE A 36 -6.88 -6.45 6.29
CA ILE A 36 -7.03 -7.90 6.15
C ILE A 36 -7.63 -8.26 4.79
N SER A 37 -8.68 -7.54 4.36
CA SER A 37 -9.33 -7.79 3.08
C SER A 37 -8.43 -7.50 1.86
N ILE A 38 -7.52 -6.53 1.94
CA ILE A 38 -6.70 -6.07 0.80
C ILE A 38 -5.35 -6.79 0.74
N PHE A 39 -4.71 -6.96 1.89
CA PHE A 39 -3.31 -7.39 2.04
C PHE A 39 -3.17 -8.71 2.82
N GLY A 40 -4.24 -9.20 3.47
CA GLY A 40 -4.24 -10.43 4.23
C GLY A 40 -3.95 -10.25 5.73
N HIS A 41 -4.05 -11.35 6.47
CA HIS A 41 -3.90 -11.38 7.92
C HIS A 41 -2.46 -11.16 8.42
N ASP A 42 -1.46 -11.48 7.59
CA ASP A 42 -0.04 -11.35 7.95
C ASP A 42 0.56 -10.03 7.44
N SER A 43 -0.30 -9.06 7.14
CA SER A 43 0.11 -7.77 6.60
C SER A 43 0.86 -6.95 7.66
N PHE A 44 2.05 -6.46 7.31
CA PHE A 44 2.83 -5.50 8.10
C PHE A 44 2.01 -4.25 8.50
N TYR A 45 1.04 -3.84 7.67
CA TYR A 45 0.18 -2.70 7.97
C TYR A 45 -0.69 -2.87 9.21
N LEU A 46 -0.95 -4.10 9.65
CA LEU A 46 -1.67 -4.36 10.90
C LEU A 46 -0.81 -4.00 12.10
N THR A 47 0.48 -4.36 12.06
CA THR A 47 1.45 -4.00 13.10
C THR A 47 1.65 -2.49 13.16
N GLU A 48 1.78 -1.84 11.99
CA GLU A 48 1.86 -0.37 11.92
C GLU A 48 0.61 0.29 12.51
N LEU A 49 -0.59 -0.17 12.14
CA LEU A 49 -1.85 0.36 12.68
C LEU A 49 -1.92 0.25 14.22
N GLU A 50 -1.46 -0.86 14.78
CA GLU A 50 -1.45 -1.09 16.24
C GLU A 50 -0.40 -0.24 16.98
N SER A 51 0.63 0.23 16.28
CA SER A 51 1.68 1.08 16.85
C SER A 51 1.29 2.56 16.97
N ILE A 52 0.25 3.00 16.26
CA ILE A 52 -0.20 4.39 16.24
C ILE A 52 -0.82 4.74 17.59
N ASN A 53 -0.26 5.76 18.25
CA ASN A 53 -0.69 6.18 19.57
C ASN A 53 -1.36 7.55 19.56
N PHE A 54 -2.55 7.63 20.16
CA PHE A 54 -3.32 8.86 20.33
C PHE A 54 -3.22 9.45 21.74
N LEU A 55 -2.52 8.74 22.64
CA LEU A 55 -2.37 9.12 24.04
C LEU A 55 -0.91 9.48 24.33
N PRO A 56 -0.66 10.54 25.11
CA PRO A 56 0.69 10.92 25.47
C PRO A 56 1.29 9.90 26.45
N SER A 57 2.61 9.73 26.40
CA SER A 57 3.36 8.88 27.36
C SER A 57 3.67 9.58 28.68
N TYR A 58 3.42 10.89 28.77
CA TYR A 58 3.65 11.72 29.94
C TYR A 58 2.51 12.73 30.11
N ASP A 59 2.21 13.10 31.35
CA ASP A 59 1.16 14.07 31.67
C ASP A 59 1.76 15.49 31.73
N TYR A 60 1.55 16.25 30.65
CA TYR A 60 1.94 17.65 30.55
C TYR A 60 0.87 18.43 29.77
N TYR A 61 0.74 19.73 30.05
CA TYR A 61 -0.26 20.57 29.41
C TYR A 61 -0.08 20.58 27.88
N GLY A 62 -1.12 20.18 27.15
CA GLY A 62 -1.10 20.08 25.68
C GLY A 62 -0.47 18.80 25.12
N ALA A 63 0.07 17.91 25.95
CA ALA A 63 0.64 16.64 25.49
C ALA A 63 -0.39 15.77 24.77
N TYR A 64 -1.65 15.80 25.22
CA TYR A 64 -2.74 15.09 24.55
C TYR A 64 -2.99 15.59 23.12
N ASP A 65 -2.94 16.92 22.91
CA ASP A 65 -3.21 17.52 21.60
C ASP A 65 -2.11 17.13 20.60
N VAL A 66 -0.87 17.13 21.07
CA VAL A 66 0.30 16.68 20.29
C VAL A 66 0.16 15.20 19.94
N ALA A 67 -0.11 14.34 20.93
CA ALA A 67 -0.27 12.90 20.69
C ALA A 67 -1.44 12.61 19.74
N TRP A 68 -2.56 13.34 19.88
CA TRP A 68 -3.70 13.18 19.00
C TRP A 68 -3.38 13.55 17.55
N ASN A 69 -2.75 14.70 17.34
CA ASN A 69 -2.37 15.16 16.00
C ASN A 69 -1.33 14.23 15.38
N GLN A 70 -0.36 13.77 16.17
CA GLN A 70 0.63 12.80 15.70
C GLN A 70 -0.02 11.48 15.27
N GLY A 71 -0.88 10.90 16.11
CA GLY A 71 -1.58 9.66 15.76
C GLY A 71 -2.47 9.81 14.53
N TYR A 72 -3.10 10.99 14.36
CA TYR A 72 -3.89 11.31 13.18
C TYR A 72 -3.03 11.37 11.89
N ASP A 73 -1.88 12.05 11.95
CA ASP A 73 -0.94 12.15 10.83
C ASP A 73 -0.35 10.78 10.46
N GLU A 74 -0.02 9.96 11.46
CA GLU A 74 0.45 8.59 11.26
C GLU A 74 -0.61 7.70 10.57
N LEU A 75 -1.89 7.83 10.96
CA LEU A 75 -3.00 7.13 10.28
C LEU A 75 -3.11 7.53 8.81
N LEU A 76 -3.06 8.83 8.52
CA LEU A 76 -3.10 9.33 7.14
C LEU A 76 -1.92 8.82 6.32
N LYS A 77 -0.73 8.83 6.92
CA LYS A 77 0.50 8.32 6.28
C LYS A 77 0.38 6.84 5.96
N LEU A 78 -0.12 6.03 6.89
CA LEU A 78 -0.35 4.59 6.69
C LEU A 78 -1.26 4.33 5.48
N ILE A 79 -2.39 5.03 5.41
CA ILE A 79 -3.33 4.91 4.28
C ILE A 79 -2.68 5.36 2.96
N SER A 80 -1.86 6.42 3.00
CA SER A 80 -1.13 6.89 1.82
C SER A 80 -0.18 5.82 1.28
N VAL A 81 0.63 5.21 2.16
CA VAL A 81 1.56 4.13 1.79
C VAL A 81 0.81 2.92 1.21
N MET A 82 -0.29 2.52 1.84
CA MET A 82 -1.16 1.44 1.33
C MET A 82 -1.72 1.76 -0.06
N THR A 83 -2.09 3.02 -0.31
CA THR A 83 -2.63 3.48 -1.60
C THR A 83 -1.56 3.49 -2.69
N GLU A 84 -0.35 3.92 -2.35
CA GLU A 84 0.80 3.88 -3.24
C GLU A 84 1.15 2.44 -3.62
N GLN A 85 1.29 1.55 -2.63
CA GLN A 85 1.58 0.14 -2.89
C GLN A 85 0.50 -0.52 -3.76
N ALA A 86 -0.78 -0.30 -3.45
CA ALA A 86 -1.88 -0.83 -4.27
C ALA A 86 -1.82 -0.32 -5.72
N SER A 87 -1.36 0.91 -5.94
CA SER A 87 -1.16 1.49 -7.28
C SER A 87 0.03 0.86 -8.02
N ILE A 88 1.12 0.57 -7.31
CA ILE A 88 2.30 -0.12 -7.86
C ILE A 88 1.94 -1.56 -8.26
N GLU A 89 1.21 -2.29 -7.42
CA GLU A 89 0.73 -3.65 -7.70
C GLU A 89 -0.14 -3.69 -8.97
N GLU A 90 -1.07 -2.75 -9.10
CA GLU A 90 -1.95 -2.63 -10.27
C GLU A 90 -1.15 -2.36 -11.55
N ASN A 91 -0.24 -1.38 -11.51
CA ASN A 91 0.61 -1.02 -12.65
C ASN A 91 1.53 -2.18 -13.07
N THR A 92 2.07 -2.92 -12.11
CA THR A 92 2.94 -4.07 -12.35
C THR A 92 2.16 -5.20 -13.01
N ASN A 93 0.95 -5.51 -12.51
CA ASN A 93 0.07 -6.50 -13.12
C ASN A 93 -0.33 -6.15 -14.56
N ILE A 94 -0.58 -4.87 -14.86
CA ILE A 94 -0.86 -4.39 -16.22
C ILE A 94 0.35 -4.63 -17.12
N LYS A 95 1.56 -4.25 -16.69
CA LYS A 95 2.80 -4.45 -17.45
C LYS A 95 3.04 -5.94 -17.74
N ILE A 96 2.88 -6.81 -16.75
CA ILE A 96 3.02 -8.28 -16.91
C ILE A 96 1.99 -8.81 -17.90
N LYS A 97 0.73 -8.34 -17.84
CA LYS A 97 -0.33 -8.77 -18.77
C LYS A 97 -0.02 -8.35 -20.21
N ILE A 98 0.51 -7.13 -20.41
CA ILE A 98 0.95 -6.64 -21.72
C ILE A 98 2.12 -7.48 -22.23
N PHE A 99 3.13 -7.71 -21.38
CA PHE A 99 4.28 -8.55 -21.72
C PHE A 99 3.85 -9.97 -22.12
N ASN A 100 3.00 -10.62 -21.34
CA ASN A 100 2.48 -11.96 -21.64
C ASN A 100 1.68 -11.99 -22.95
N ARG A 101 0.93 -10.93 -23.28
CA ARG A 101 0.20 -10.81 -24.54
C ARG A 101 1.16 -10.64 -25.73
N LEU A 102 2.19 -9.81 -25.59
CA LEU A 102 3.25 -9.65 -26.59
C LEU A 102 4.02 -10.95 -26.79
N PHE A 103 4.45 -11.60 -25.70
CA PHE A 103 5.17 -12.87 -25.71
C PHE A 103 4.36 -13.98 -26.39
N LYS A 104 3.05 -14.11 -26.11
CA LYS A 104 2.17 -15.06 -26.80
C LYS A 104 2.05 -14.78 -28.31
N LYS A 105 2.07 -13.50 -28.71
CA LYS A 105 2.04 -13.10 -30.13
C LYS A 105 3.35 -13.45 -30.83
N PHE A 106 4.48 -13.24 -30.15
CA PHE A 106 5.82 -13.55 -30.62
C PHE A 106 6.09 -15.06 -30.72
N LYS A 107 5.60 -15.88 -29.77
CA LYS A 107 5.73 -17.35 -29.79
C LYS A 107 5.09 -18.04 -31.00
N ARG A 108 4.21 -17.36 -31.76
CA ARG A 108 3.63 -17.88 -33.02
C ARG A 108 4.53 -17.70 -34.25
N SER A 109 5.68 -17.03 -34.11
CA SER A 109 6.67 -16.84 -35.17
C SER A 109 7.97 -17.56 -34.79
N THR A 110 8.39 -18.56 -35.56
CA THR A 110 9.61 -19.35 -35.29
C THR A 110 10.90 -18.52 -35.34
N LEU A 111 10.92 -17.42 -36.10
CA LEU A 111 12.02 -16.45 -36.12
C LEU A 111 12.11 -15.57 -34.86
N SER A 112 11.04 -15.49 -34.07
CA SER A 112 11.00 -14.65 -32.88
C SER A 112 11.73 -15.23 -31.68
N TRP A 113 11.90 -16.55 -31.59
CA TRP A 113 12.38 -17.18 -30.35
C TRP A 113 13.84 -16.83 -30.05
N PHE A 114 14.70 -16.84 -31.08
CA PHE A 114 16.11 -16.42 -30.98
C PHE A 114 16.26 -14.95 -30.60
N PHE A 115 15.38 -14.08 -31.11
CA PHE A 115 15.43 -12.64 -30.79
C PHE A 115 15.04 -12.40 -29.32
N LEU A 116 14.17 -13.25 -28.77
CA LEU A 116 13.68 -13.14 -27.41
C LEU A 116 14.68 -13.70 -26.40
N GLU A 117 15.37 -14.81 -26.72
CA GLU A 117 16.52 -15.30 -25.95
C GLU A 117 17.66 -14.29 -25.89
N TYR A 118 17.99 -13.62 -27.00
CA TYR A 118 18.99 -12.57 -27.05
C TYR A 118 18.62 -11.33 -26.21
N LEU A 119 17.34 -10.95 -26.21
CA LEU A 119 16.88 -9.79 -25.46
C LEU A 119 16.82 -10.07 -23.94
N ILE A 120 16.44 -11.30 -23.55
CA ILE A 120 16.44 -11.72 -22.14
C ILE A 120 17.87 -11.78 -21.59
N THR A 121 18.82 -12.34 -22.32
CA THR A 121 20.24 -12.37 -21.90
C THR A 121 20.80 -10.96 -21.74
N LYS A 122 20.56 -10.07 -22.69
CA LYS A 122 21.02 -8.66 -22.59
C LYS A 122 20.41 -7.89 -21.42
N VAL A 123 19.15 -8.14 -21.07
CA VAL A 123 18.50 -7.48 -19.92
C VAL A 123 19.01 -8.06 -18.60
N PHE A 124 19.27 -9.36 -18.52
CA PHE A 124 19.88 -9.99 -17.34
C PHE A 124 21.31 -9.52 -17.11
N ASP A 125 22.12 -9.40 -18.18
CA ASP A 125 23.47 -8.83 -18.08
C ASP A 125 23.42 -7.41 -17.50
N TYR A 126 22.47 -6.58 -17.95
CA TYR A 126 22.31 -5.21 -17.44
C TYR A 126 21.87 -5.14 -15.97
N LEU A 127 21.07 -6.10 -15.50
CA LEU A 127 20.63 -6.17 -14.10
C LEU A 127 21.75 -6.63 -13.16
N ILE A 128 22.68 -7.47 -13.63
CA ILE A 128 23.84 -7.91 -12.84
C ILE A 128 24.84 -6.78 -12.61
N TYR A 129 24.93 -5.79 -13.51
CA TYR A 129 25.80 -4.63 -13.35
C TYR A 129 25.25 -3.51 -12.47
N LEU A 130 24.00 -3.64 -11.99
CA LEU A 130 23.31 -2.61 -11.20
C LEU A 130 23.20 -2.96 -9.70
N ILE A 131 23.78 -4.08 -9.28
CA ILE A 131 23.95 -4.55 -7.88
C ILE A 131 25.44 -4.42 -7.52
#